data_AF-A0A512UN07-F1
#
_entry.id   AF-A0A512UN07-F1
#
_cell.length_a   1.000
_cell.length_b   1.000
_cell.length_c   1.000
_cell.angle_alpha   90.00
_cell.angle_beta   90.00
_cell.angle_gamma   90.00
#
_symmetry.space_group_name_H-M   'P 1'
#
loop_
_entity.id
_entity.type
_entity.pdbx_description
1 polymer ?
#
loop_
_entity_poly.entity_id
_entity_poly.type
_entity_poly.pdbx_seq_one_letter_code
_entity_poly.pdbx_strand_id
1 'polypeptide(L)'
;MKSLGLFSLFAAALATQNVDFGVLSMTSAENEYGQSLIVVTDKIFISDRMTVFRYDANSKILRVSPGKYLGINQHGKLAIENAPQYGFHVDNTTATRWLKYHGDGKFYTCADKQVGTKGTCAGAREVSIFFEPFAWKS
;
A
#
# COMPACT_ATOMS: atom_id res chain seq x y z
N MET A 1 -45.42 -30.49 -30.55
CA MET A 1 -44.06 -30.64 -30.00
C MET A 1 -43.84 -29.55 -28.97
N LYS A 2 -43.60 -29.88 -27.70
CA LYS A 2 -43.43 -28.93 -26.59
C LYS A 2 -41.93 -28.67 -26.41
N SER A 3 -41.42 -27.48 -26.71
CA SER A 3 -40.05 -27.09 -26.35
C SER A 3 -40.06 -26.31 -25.04
N LEU A 4 -39.65 -26.95 -23.95
CA LEU A 4 -39.20 -26.25 -22.75
C LEU A 4 -37.78 -25.73 -23.02
N GLY A 5 -37.63 -24.43 -23.21
CA GLY A 5 -36.33 -23.76 -23.30
C GLY A 5 -35.96 -23.14 -21.96
N LEU A 6 -34.91 -23.69 -21.34
CA LEU A 6 -34.27 -23.27 -20.08
C LEU A 6 -34.06 -21.74 -20.00
N PHE A 7 -34.64 -21.10 -18.98
CA PHE A 7 -34.15 -19.83 -18.47
C PHE A 7 -32.87 -20.08 -17.68
N SER A 8 -31.71 -19.85 -18.31
CA SER A 8 -30.43 -19.83 -17.60
C SER A 8 -30.33 -18.53 -16.80
N LEU A 9 -30.58 -18.63 -15.49
CA LEU A 9 -30.33 -17.56 -14.54
C LEU A 9 -28.81 -17.41 -14.37
N PHE A 10 -28.23 -16.39 -15.01
CA PHE A 10 -26.89 -15.91 -14.69
C PHE A 10 -26.90 -15.35 -13.27
N ALA A 11 -26.52 -16.18 -12.29
CA ALA A 11 -26.16 -15.71 -10.96
C ALA A 11 -24.83 -14.95 -11.09
N ALA A 12 -24.90 -13.63 -11.24
CA ALA A 12 -23.74 -12.77 -11.10
C ALA A 12 -23.27 -12.87 -9.64
N ALA A 13 -22.23 -13.67 -9.39
CA ALA A 13 -21.56 -13.69 -8.11
C ALA A 13 -20.98 -12.30 -7.86
N LEU A 14 -21.61 -11.53 -6.97
CA LEU A 14 -21.05 -10.30 -6.44
C LEU A 14 -19.83 -10.69 -5.60
N ALA A 15 -18.66 -10.71 -6.22
CA ALA A 15 -17.40 -10.78 -5.50
C ALA A 15 -17.26 -9.48 -4.71
N THR A 16 -17.70 -9.49 -3.46
CA THR A 16 -17.46 -8.38 -2.54
C THR A 16 -15.95 -8.24 -2.39
N GLN A 17 -15.39 -7.16 -2.95
CA GLN A 17 -13.98 -6.86 -2.73
C GLN A 17 -13.83 -6.51 -1.25
N ASN A 18 -13.15 -7.37 -0.51
CA ASN A 18 -12.77 -7.06 0.86
C ASN A 18 -11.77 -5.92 0.81
N VAL A 19 -12.20 -4.79 1.34
CA VAL A 19 -11.43 -3.57 1.47
C VAL A 19 -11.02 -3.46 2.93
N ASP A 20 -9.72 -3.44 3.18
CA ASP A 20 -9.13 -3.26 4.50
C ASP A 20 -8.65 -1.80 4.65
N PHE A 21 -8.59 -1.32 5.89
CA PHE A 21 -8.11 0.01 6.24
C PHE A 21 -7.00 -0.13 7.27
N GLY A 22 -5.96 0.70 7.16
CA GLY A 22 -4.81 0.59 8.06
C GLY A 22 -3.83 1.72 7.87
N VAL A 23 -2.64 1.54 8.44
CA VAL A 23 -1.54 2.50 8.32
C VAL A 23 -0.35 1.84 7.63
N LEU A 24 0.43 2.65 6.91
CA LEU A 24 1.74 2.22 6.46
C LEU A 24 2.78 2.67 7.48
N SER A 25 3.53 1.70 7.97
CA SER A 25 4.60 1.90 8.95
C SER A 25 5.90 1.35 8.38
N MET A 26 7.03 1.85 8.87
CA MET A 26 8.35 1.40 8.45
C MET A 26 9.20 1.00 9.64
N THR A 27 10.10 0.04 9.42
CA THR A 27 11.11 -0.39 10.39
C THR A 27 12.49 -0.42 9.74
N SER A 28 13.52 -0.34 10.57
CA SER A 28 14.92 -0.40 10.15
C SER A 28 15.74 -1.21 11.15
N ALA A 29 16.94 -1.64 10.77
CA ALA A 29 17.85 -2.33 11.69
C ALA A 29 18.20 -1.51 12.95
N GLU A 30 18.12 -0.18 12.87
CA GLU A 30 18.43 0.73 13.97
C GLU A 30 17.19 1.11 14.81
N ASN A 31 15.98 0.81 14.30
CA ASN A 31 14.74 1.22 14.94
C ASN A 31 13.65 0.15 14.74
N GLU A 32 13.50 -0.67 15.77
CA GLU A 32 12.45 -1.68 15.86
C GLU A 32 11.07 -1.04 16.11
N TYR A 33 11.03 0.16 16.70
CA TYR A 33 9.79 0.89 16.91
C TYR A 33 9.35 1.52 15.58
N GLY A 34 8.39 0.87 14.92
CA GLY A 34 7.90 1.28 13.62
C GLY A 34 7.51 2.77 13.58
N GLN A 35 7.91 3.48 12.53
CA GLN A 35 7.50 4.87 12.31
C GLN A 35 6.47 4.92 11.20
N SER A 36 5.42 5.73 11.38
CA SER A 36 4.34 5.82 10.41
C SER A 36 4.74 6.69 9.20
N LEU A 37 4.13 6.36 8.06
CA LEU A 37 4.22 7.15 6.85
C LEU A 37 3.02 8.10 6.78
N ILE A 38 3.31 9.38 6.54
CA ILE A 38 2.31 10.41 6.31
C ILE A 38 2.36 10.94 4.90
N VAL A 39 1.21 11.42 4.42
CA VAL A 39 1.13 12.17 3.18
C VAL A 39 1.06 13.66 3.46
N VAL A 40 2.00 14.43 2.90
CA VAL A 40 1.95 15.89 2.87
C VAL A 40 1.86 16.33 1.42
N THR A 41 0.73 16.96 1.07
CA THR A 41 0.33 17.23 -0.32
C THR A 41 0.20 15.91 -1.11
N ASP A 42 1.25 15.52 -1.82
CA ASP A 42 1.35 14.27 -2.59
C ASP A 42 2.70 13.55 -2.36
N LYS A 43 3.46 13.96 -1.34
CA LYS A 43 4.74 13.33 -0.97
C LYS A 43 4.58 12.50 0.30
N ILE A 44 5.35 11.43 0.40
CA ILE A 44 5.33 10.53 1.56
C ILE A 44 6.56 10.78 2.43
N PHE A 45 6.32 11.02 3.72
CA PHE A 45 7.32 11.30 4.73
C PHE A 45 7.18 10.40 5.94
N ILE A 46 8.26 10.24 6.68
CA ILE A 46 8.29 9.61 7.99
C ILE A 46 7.77 10.58 9.06
N SER A 47 6.87 10.11 9.92
CA SER A 47 6.36 10.87 11.07
C SER A 47 5.96 9.96 12.23
N ASP A 48 5.81 10.58 13.39
CA ASP A 48 5.06 10.11 14.56
C ASP A 48 3.53 10.18 14.40
N ARG A 49 3.05 10.85 13.34
CA ARG A 49 1.63 10.91 12.96
C ARG A 49 1.32 9.80 11.96
N MET A 50 0.05 9.45 11.84
CA MET A 50 -0.41 8.41 10.91
C MET A 50 -1.24 8.98 9.75
N THR A 51 -1.13 8.34 8.59
CA THR A 51 -2.11 8.48 7.50
C THR A 51 -2.79 7.13 7.28
N VAL A 52 -4.12 7.18 7.14
CA VAL A 52 -4.90 5.97 6.83
C VAL A 52 -4.77 5.67 5.34
N PHE A 53 -4.54 4.40 5.05
CA PHE A 53 -4.53 3.82 3.72
C PHE A 53 -5.63 2.78 3.60
N ARG A 54 -6.11 2.62 2.38
CA ARG A 54 -7.08 1.59 2.01
C ARG A 54 -6.36 0.53 1.19
N TYR A 55 -6.58 -0.73 1.50
CA TYR A 55 -5.95 -1.86 0.82
C TYR A 55 -7.05 -2.77 0.26
N ASP A 56 -7.01 -3.06 -1.04
CA ASP A 56 -7.90 -4.06 -1.63
C ASP A 56 -7.26 -5.46 -1.60
N ALA A 57 -8.09 -6.50 -1.53
CA ALA A 57 -7.63 -7.89 -1.56
C ALA A 57 -6.86 -8.27 -2.85
N ASN A 58 -6.93 -7.44 -3.90
CA ASN A 58 -6.18 -7.60 -5.15
C ASN A 58 -4.80 -6.90 -5.10
N SER A 59 -4.31 -6.58 -3.90
CA SER A 59 -2.98 -6.04 -3.65
C SER A 59 -2.74 -4.59 -4.09
N LYS A 60 -3.79 -3.79 -4.31
CA LYS A 60 -3.62 -2.36 -4.62
C LYS A 60 -3.73 -1.53 -3.34
N ILE A 61 -2.68 -0.77 -3.03
CA ILE A 61 -2.71 0.24 -1.97
C ILE A 61 -3.28 1.54 -2.55
N LEU A 62 -4.38 1.95 -1.96
CA LEU A 62 -5.14 3.16 -2.27
C LEU A 62 -4.90 4.16 -1.15
N ARG A 63 -4.66 5.43 -1.48
CA ARG A 63 -4.87 6.49 -0.49
C ARG A 63 -6.38 6.57 -0.23
N VAL A 64 -6.75 6.96 0.99
CA VAL A 64 -8.16 7.08 1.41
C VAL A 64 -8.98 8.04 0.56
N SER A 65 -8.36 9.03 -0.10
CA SER A 65 -9.05 9.91 -1.03
C SER A 65 -9.36 9.20 -2.37
N PRO A 66 -10.60 9.28 -2.90
CA PRO A 66 -10.93 8.74 -4.21
C PRO A 66 -9.97 9.23 -5.29
N GLY A 67 -9.52 8.32 -6.18
CA GLY A 67 -8.65 8.66 -7.30
C GLY A 67 -7.18 8.96 -6.93
N LYS A 68 -6.76 8.70 -5.70
CA LYS A 68 -5.38 8.88 -5.24
C LYS A 68 -4.75 7.55 -4.85
N TYR A 69 -3.58 7.26 -5.41
CA TYR A 69 -2.94 5.95 -5.34
C TYR A 69 -1.52 6.07 -4.79
N LEU A 70 -1.05 5.05 -4.08
CA LEU A 70 0.37 4.96 -3.77
C LEU A 70 1.14 4.70 -5.07
N GLY A 71 2.21 5.45 -5.30
CA GLY A 71 3.01 5.38 -6.51
C GLY A 71 4.48 5.72 -6.26
N ILE A 72 5.28 5.59 -7.31
CA ILE A 72 6.65 6.12 -7.40
C ILE A 72 6.65 7.28 -8.41
N ASN A 73 7.09 8.45 -7.97
CA ASN A 73 7.22 9.61 -8.85
C ASN A 73 8.45 9.47 -9.77
N GLN A 74 8.62 10.42 -10.69
CA GLN A 74 9.76 10.44 -11.65
C GLN A 74 11.15 10.46 -10.99
N HIS A 75 11.25 10.80 -9.70
CA HIS A 75 12.51 10.82 -8.94
C HIS A 75 12.76 9.53 -8.16
N GLY A 76 11.93 8.49 -8.32
CA GLY A 76 12.07 7.23 -7.58
C GLY A 76 11.63 7.33 -6.12
N LYS A 77 10.79 8.33 -5.77
CA LYS A 77 10.28 8.53 -4.41
C LYS A 77 8.82 8.08 -4.30
N LEU A 78 8.45 7.56 -3.14
CA LEU A 78 7.07 7.27 -2.80
C LEU A 78 6.26 8.57 -2.80
N ALA A 79 5.16 8.54 -3.52
CA ALA A 79 4.28 9.67 -3.73
C ALA A 79 2.83 9.20 -3.85
N ILE A 80 1.93 10.17 -3.82
CA ILE A 80 0.53 9.95 -4.14
C ILE A 80 0.27 10.41 -5.56
N GLU A 81 -0.17 9.47 -6.38
CA GLU A 81 -0.41 9.65 -7.80
C GLU A 81 -1.90 9.66 -8.12
N ASN A 82 -2.28 10.23 -9.27
CA ASN A 82 -3.67 10.28 -9.74
C ASN A 82 -4.10 8.99 -10.48
N ALA A 83 -3.17 8.08 -10.72
CA ALA A 83 -3.41 6.82 -11.41
C ALA A 83 -2.72 5.67 -10.65
N PRO A 84 -3.33 4.47 -10.63
CA PRO A 84 -2.69 3.31 -10.03
C PRO A 84 -1.42 2.96 -10.81
N GLN A 85 -0.32 2.73 -10.09
CA GLN A 85 0.88 2.15 -10.65
C GLN A 85 0.94 0.64 -10.36
N TYR A 86 1.41 -0.12 -11.34
CA TYR A 86 1.68 -1.54 -11.17
C TYR A 86 2.96 -1.77 -10.35
N GLY A 87 3.06 -2.93 -9.69
CA GLY A 87 4.25 -3.38 -8.97
C GLY A 87 4.10 -3.34 -7.45
N PHE A 88 3.26 -2.46 -6.91
CA PHE A 88 2.93 -2.47 -5.49
C PHE A 88 2.10 -3.71 -5.14
N HIS A 89 2.48 -4.38 -4.06
CA HIS A 89 1.67 -5.42 -3.42
C HIS A 89 1.99 -5.51 -1.93
N VAL A 90 1.02 -5.97 -1.15
CA VAL A 90 1.24 -6.30 0.26
C VAL A 90 1.34 -7.81 0.37
N ASP A 91 2.47 -8.29 0.88
CA ASP A 91 2.72 -9.70 1.12
C ASP A 91 1.93 -10.17 2.36
N ASN A 92 0.91 -10.97 2.11
CA ASN A 92 0.05 -11.56 3.14
C ASN A 92 0.47 -12.98 3.53
N THR A 93 1.63 -13.47 3.07
CA THR A 93 2.13 -14.82 3.41
C THR A 93 2.74 -14.88 4.82
N THR A 94 3.12 -13.73 5.37
CA THR A 94 3.68 -13.59 6.72
C THR A 94 2.69 -12.89 7.65
N ALA A 95 2.88 -13.04 8.97
CA ALA A 95 2.08 -12.33 9.96
C ALA A 95 2.19 -10.80 9.80
N THR A 96 3.40 -10.32 9.51
CA THR A 96 3.64 -8.93 9.12
C THR A 96 3.31 -8.76 7.64
N ARG A 97 2.45 -7.79 7.32
CA ARG A 97 2.00 -7.55 5.95
C ARG A 97 2.96 -6.58 5.23
N TRP A 98 4.05 -7.11 4.68
CA TRP A 98 5.11 -6.30 4.08
C TRP A 98 4.68 -5.68 2.74
N LEU A 99 4.88 -4.38 2.58
CA LEU A 99 4.76 -3.71 1.30
C LEU A 99 5.98 -4.04 0.42
N LYS A 100 5.72 -4.36 -0.83
CA LYS A 100 6.73 -4.64 -1.85
C LYS A 100 6.42 -3.88 -3.14
N TYR A 101 7.46 -3.51 -3.88
CA TYR A 101 7.39 -2.89 -5.19
C TYR A 101 8.20 -3.71 -6.20
N HIS A 102 7.52 -4.25 -7.23
CA HIS A 102 8.10 -5.17 -8.21
C HIS A 102 8.81 -6.39 -7.59
N GLY A 103 8.30 -6.89 -6.46
CA GLY A 103 8.88 -8.05 -5.76
C GLY A 103 9.88 -7.68 -4.67
N ASP A 104 10.42 -6.46 -4.68
CA ASP A 104 11.39 -6.00 -3.69
C ASP A 104 10.68 -5.31 -2.50
N GLY A 105 11.07 -5.68 -1.28
CA GLY A 105 10.59 -5.09 -0.03
C GLY A 105 11.52 -4.03 0.56
N LYS A 106 12.61 -3.69 -0.15
CA LYS A 106 13.58 -2.69 0.27
C LYS A 106 13.18 -1.30 -0.20
N PHE A 107 13.17 -0.38 0.75
CA PHE A 107 13.01 1.04 0.52
C PHE A 107 14.14 1.80 1.18
N TYR A 108 14.27 3.08 0.86
CA TYR A 108 15.32 3.93 1.39
C TYR A 108 14.74 5.25 1.88
N THR A 109 15.07 5.58 3.12
CA THR A 109 14.76 6.89 3.72
C THR A 109 15.90 7.85 3.47
N CYS A 110 15.60 9.11 3.21
CA CYS A 110 16.59 10.16 2.97
C CYS A 110 16.71 11.09 4.18
N ALA A 111 17.74 11.95 4.19
CA ALA A 111 17.91 12.99 5.22
C ALA A 111 16.69 13.94 5.35
N ASP A 112 15.94 14.16 4.27
CA ASP A 112 14.70 14.95 4.24
C ASP A 112 13.45 14.16 4.65
N LYS A 113 13.65 12.92 5.15
CA LYS A 113 12.61 11.98 5.57
C LYS A 113 11.68 11.49 4.45
N GLN A 114 11.95 11.81 3.19
CA GLN A 114 11.25 11.18 2.07
C GLN A 114 11.70 9.74 1.92
N VAL A 115 10.80 8.90 1.42
CA VAL A 115 11.06 7.48 1.19
C VAL A 115 11.09 7.21 -0.32
N GLY A 116 12.01 6.38 -0.78
CA GLY A 116 12.10 5.98 -2.18
C GLY A 116 12.55 4.53 -2.35
N THR A 117 12.61 4.08 -3.59
CA THR A 117 13.01 2.69 -3.93
C THR A 117 14.50 2.55 -4.19
N LYS A 118 15.25 3.66 -4.19
CA LYS A 118 16.70 3.68 -4.39
C LYS A 118 17.39 4.56 -3.34
N GLY A 119 18.55 4.10 -2.86
CA GLY A 119 19.41 4.81 -1.91
C GLY A 119 20.28 5.93 -2.50
N THR A 120 19.78 6.69 -3.48
CA THR A 120 20.58 7.70 -4.22
C THR A 120 20.64 9.07 -3.54
N CYS A 121 20.01 9.25 -2.37
CA CYS A 121 19.97 10.51 -1.65
C CYS A 121 20.99 10.57 -0.52
N ALA A 122 21.32 11.78 -0.06
CA ALA A 122 22.17 11.98 1.10
C ALA A 122 21.56 11.32 2.35
N GLY A 123 22.39 10.56 3.06
CA GLY A 123 21.98 9.86 4.29
C GLY A 123 20.99 8.72 4.05
N ALA A 124 20.98 8.13 2.85
CA ALA A 124 20.09 7.02 2.53
C ALA A 124 20.24 5.85 3.53
N ARG A 125 19.14 5.42 4.15
CA ARG A 125 19.10 4.22 5.01
C ARG A 125 18.05 3.24 4.52
N GLU A 126 18.41 1.96 4.43
CA GLU A 126 17.50 0.89 4.05
C GLU A 126 16.43 0.70 5.12
N VAL A 127 15.17 0.62 4.69
CA VAL A 127 14.01 0.36 5.54
C VAL A 127 13.07 -0.63 4.86
N SER A 128 12.23 -1.28 5.66
CA SER A 128 11.10 -2.07 5.18
C SER A 128 9.80 -1.41 5.58
N ILE A 129 8.81 -1.44 4.69
CA ILE A 129 7.48 -0.87 4.93
C ILE A 129 6.48 -2.00 5.10
N PHE A 130 5.57 -1.89 6.06
CA PHE A 130 4.51 -2.84 6.31
C PHE A 130 3.17 -2.14 6.52
N PHE A 131 2.09 -2.87 6.26
CA PHE A 131 0.72 -2.43 6.43
C PHE A 131 0.16 -2.99 7.74
N GLU A 132 -0.26 -2.10 8.63
CA GLU A 132 -0.92 -2.47 9.89
C GLU A 132 -2.42 -2.28 9.73
N PRO A 133 -3.21 -3.36 9.59
CA PRO A 133 -4.65 -3.24 9.48
C PRO A 133 -5.25 -2.72 10.79
N PHE A 134 -6.29 -1.89 10.68
CA PHE A 134 -7.11 -1.54 11.82
C PHE A 134 -7.93 -2.75 12.23
N ALA A 135 -7.46 -3.46 13.26
CA ALA A 135 -8.28 -4.46 13.92
C ALA A 135 -9.44 -3.75 14.62
N TRP A 136 -10.61 -3.73 13.98
CA TRP A 136 -11.84 -3.45 14.71
C TRP A 136 -12.05 -4.61 15.66
N LYS A 137 -11.82 -4.38 16.96
CA LYS A 137 -12.30 -5.28 18.00
C LYS A 137 -13.82 -5.15 18.00
N SER A 138 -14.49 -6.02 17.25
CA SER A 138 -15.93 -6.26 17.35
C SER A 138 -16.26 -6.92 18.67
#